data_AF-A0A2A5FZS0-F1
#
_entry.id   AF-A0A2A5FZS0-F1
#
_cell.length_a   1.000
_cell.length_b   1.000
_cell.length_c   1.000
_cell.angle_alpha   90.00
_cell.angle_beta   90.00
_cell.angle_gamma   90.00
#
_symmetry.space_group_name_H-M   'P 1'
#
loop_
_entity.id
_entity.type
_entity.pdbx_description
1 polymer ?
#
loop_
_entity_poly.entity_id
_entity_poly.type
_entity_poly.pdbx_seq_one_letter_code
_entity_poly.pdbx_strand_id
1 'polypeptide(L)'
;MIKYGELHQALARYTCDDIHENIPVDFYRRVIKACFRANNKGLTWDVNQAASILLYLAFNEGHIQPNQLNSIGLKTLDWAEIFLEQINTGPNKDVVRALVSV
;
A
#
# COMPACT_ATOMS: atom_id res chain seq x y z
N MET A 1 7.11 -5.34 12.83
CA MET A 1 7.31 -5.79 11.43
C MET A 1 5.96 -6.29 10.93
N ILE A 2 5.44 -5.72 9.84
CA ILE A 2 4.11 -6.06 9.31
C ILE A 2 4.16 -7.43 8.66
N LYS A 3 3.22 -8.30 9.01
CA LYS A 3 3.08 -9.64 8.42
C LYS A 3 2.11 -9.63 7.25
N TYR A 4 2.27 -10.59 6.33
CA TYR A 4 1.37 -10.76 5.19
C TYR A 4 -0.11 -10.85 5.62
N GLY A 5 -0.43 -11.69 6.60
CA GLY A 5 -1.81 -11.87 7.06
C GLY A 5 -2.43 -10.60 7.67
N GLU A 6 -1.63 -9.82 8.40
CA GLU A 6 -2.08 -8.55 8.99
C GLU A 6 -2.39 -7.52 7.90
N LEU A 7 -1.54 -7.47 6.86
CA LEU A 7 -1.71 -6.59 5.71
C LEU A 7 -2.93 -7.01 4.86
N HIS A 8 -3.11 -8.31 4.65
CA HIS A 8 -4.25 -8.86 3.92
C HIS A 8 -5.57 -8.59 4.65
N GLN A 9 -5.62 -8.77 5.97
CA GLN A 9 -6.79 -8.45 6.78
C GLN A 9 -7.11 -6.94 6.81
N ALA A 10 -6.08 -6.09 6.81
CA ALA A 10 -6.28 -4.64 6.77
C ALA A 10 -6.89 -4.17 5.43
N LEU A 11 -6.53 -4.82 4.32
CA LEU A 11 -7.08 -4.51 2.98
C LEU A 11 -8.59 -4.73 2.87
N ALA A 12 -9.12 -5.75 3.54
CA ALA A 12 -10.55 -6.04 3.55
C ALA A 12 -11.41 -4.86 4.08
N ARG A 13 -10.81 -3.90 4.78
CA ARG A 13 -11.50 -2.68 5.26
C ARG A 13 -11.77 -1.66 4.15
N TYR A 14 -11.05 -1.74 3.04
CA TYR A 14 -11.07 -0.75 1.96
C TYR A 14 -11.77 -1.24 0.70
N THR A 15 -11.85 -2.55 0.51
CA THR A 15 -12.52 -3.17 -0.63
C THR A 15 -13.98 -3.50 -0.32
N CYS A 16 -14.81 -3.55 -1.35
CA CYS A 16 -16.08 -4.27 -1.34
C CYS A 16 -15.79 -5.75 -1.59
N ASP A 17 -16.48 -6.65 -0.89
CA ASP A 17 -16.33 -8.10 -1.02
C ASP A 17 -14.88 -8.62 -0.85
N ASP A 18 -14.64 -9.87 -1.25
CA ASP A 18 -13.33 -10.55 -1.16
C ASP A 18 -12.39 -10.19 -2.33
N ILE A 19 -12.58 -9.03 -2.96
CA ILE A 19 -11.80 -8.61 -4.15
C ILE A 19 -10.31 -8.46 -3.84
N HIS A 20 -9.98 -8.18 -2.57
CA HIS A 20 -8.61 -8.16 -2.07
C HIS A 20 -7.88 -9.51 -2.21
N GLU A 21 -8.59 -10.63 -2.39
CA GLU A 21 -7.99 -11.94 -2.70
C GLU A 21 -7.38 -12.01 -4.10
N ASN A 22 -7.86 -11.17 -5.03
CA ASN A 22 -7.38 -11.14 -6.41
C ASN A 22 -6.12 -10.27 -6.58
N ILE A 23 -5.66 -9.59 -5.52
CA ILE A 23 -4.45 -8.78 -5.58
C ILE A 23 -3.23 -9.71 -5.62
N PRO A 24 -2.35 -9.60 -6.63
CA PRO A 24 -1.17 -10.46 -6.71
C PRO A 24 -0.25 -10.33 -5.49
N VAL A 25 0.32 -11.46 -5.04
CA VAL A 25 1.22 -11.52 -3.87
C VAL A 25 2.45 -10.61 -4.03
N ASP A 26 2.86 -10.29 -5.26
CA ASP A 26 3.99 -9.40 -5.51
C ASP A 26 3.76 -7.98 -5.00
N PHE A 27 2.52 -7.47 -4.98
CA PHE A 27 2.19 -6.18 -4.36
C PHE A 27 2.47 -6.20 -2.86
N TYR A 28 2.08 -7.27 -2.17
CA TYR A 28 2.38 -7.47 -0.76
C TYR A 28 3.88 -7.49 -0.49
N ARG A 29 4.65 -8.22 -1.32
CA ARG A 29 6.11 -8.27 -1.20
C ARG A 29 6.76 -6.91 -1.36
N ARG A 30 6.35 -6.13 -2.37
CA ARG A 30 6.86 -4.78 -2.63
C ARG A 30 6.60 -3.85 -1.44
N VAL A 31 5.38 -3.86 -0.91
CA VAL A 31 5.00 -3.03 0.24
C VAL A 31 5.74 -3.44 1.51
N ILE A 32 5.84 -4.74 1.80
CA ILE A 32 6.59 -5.22 2.97
C ILE A 32 8.07 -4.82 2.88
N LYS A 33 8.68 -4.93 1.69
CA LYS A 33 10.06 -4.50 1.44
C LYS A 33 10.23 -2.99 1.63
N ALA A 34 9.27 -2.19 1.17
CA ALA A 34 9.28 -0.75 1.41
C ALA A 34 9.14 -0.42 2.90
N CYS A 35 8.24 -1.09 3.63
CA CYS A 35 8.10 -0.94 5.08
C CYS A 35 9.42 -1.27 5.81
N PHE A 36 10.14 -2.32 5.37
CA PHE A 36 11.43 -2.67 5.95
C PHE A 36 12.48 -1.56 5.73
N ARG A 37 12.54 -0.99 4.53
CA ARG A 37 13.43 0.14 4.21
C ARG A 37 13.05 1.40 4.98
N ALA A 38 11.75 1.68 5.12
CA ALA A 38 11.24 2.79 5.91
C ALA A 38 11.70 2.67 7.38
N ASN A 39 11.53 1.49 7.98
CA ASN A 39 11.94 1.25 9.37
C ASN A 39 13.45 1.45 9.58
N ASN A 40 14.29 1.00 8.63
CA ASN A 40 15.74 1.21 8.69
C ASN A 40 16.16 2.69 8.62
N LYS A 41 15.25 3.56 8.15
CA LYS A 41 15.43 5.01 8.10
C LYS A 41 14.78 5.75 9.27
N GLY A 42 14.24 5.02 10.25
CA GLY A 42 13.50 5.60 11.36
C GLY A 42 12.06 6.03 11.02
N LEU A 43 11.57 5.68 9.83
CA LEU A 43 10.16 5.86 9.45
C LEU A 43 9.37 4.61 9.86
N THR A 44 8.49 4.75 10.84
CA THR A 44 7.59 3.65 11.23
C THR A 44 6.32 3.72 10.40
N TRP A 45 6.10 2.72 9.55
CA TRP A 45 4.82 2.55 8.87
C TRP A 45 3.95 1.58 9.64
N ASP A 46 2.71 1.98 9.93
CA ASP A 46 1.72 1.07 10.50
C ASP A 46 1.05 0.20 9.42
N VAL A 47 0.29 -0.80 9.87
CA VAL A 47 -0.38 -1.75 8.97
C VAL A 47 -1.42 -1.09 8.06
N ASN A 48 -2.10 -0.05 8.53
CA ASN A 48 -3.09 0.66 7.73
C ASN A 48 -2.39 1.50 6.66
N GLN A 49 -1.29 2.19 7.00
CA GLN A 49 -0.47 2.92 6.03
C GLN A 49 0.06 2.00 4.94
N ALA A 50 0.56 0.82 5.31
CA ALA A 50 0.99 -0.19 4.35
C ALA A 50 -0.17 -0.70 3.48
N ALA A 51 -1.34 -0.94 4.07
CA ALA A 51 -2.53 -1.37 3.33
C ALA A 51 -3.02 -0.30 2.35
N SER A 52 -3.01 0.97 2.74
CA SER A 52 -3.34 2.11 1.88
C SER A 52 -2.43 2.18 0.65
N ILE A 53 -1.12 2.00 0.86
CA ILE A 53 -0.13 2.00 -0.23
C ILE A 53 -0.35 0.81 -1.15
N LEU A 54 -0.61 -0.37 -0.58
CA LEU A 54 -0.89 -1.58 -1.37
C LEU A 54 -2.13 -1.39 -2.24
N LEU A 55 -3.20 -0.84 -1.66
CA LEU A 55 -4.44 -0.51 -2.37
C LEU A 55 -4.18 0.44 -3.53
N TYR A 56 -3.41 1.50 -3.29
CA TYR A 56 -3.05 2.49 -4.32
C TYR A 56 -2.24 1.86 -5.47
N LEU A 57 -1.26 1.00 -5.16
CA LEU A 57 -0.50 0.32 -6.21
C LEU A 57 -1.38 -0.63 -7.04
N ALA A 58 -2.22 -1.42 -6.38
CA ALA A 58 -3.12 -2.35 -7.06
C ALA A 58 -4.16 -1.60 -7.92
N PHE A 59 -4.63 -0.44 -7.45
CA PHE A 59 -5.51 0.44 -8.22
C PHE A 59 -4.81 1.03 -9.45
N ASN A 60 -3.61 1.59 -9.26
CA ASN A 60 -2.86 2.26 -10.33
C ASN A 60 -2.39 1.28 -11.43
N GLU A 61 -2.11 0.02 -11.07
CA GLU A 61 -1.79 -1.06 -12.02
C GLU A 61 -3.05 -1.74 -12.60
N GLY A 62 -4.27 -1.28 -12.24
CA GLY A 62 -5.53 -1.74 -12.82
C GLY A 62 -6.07 -3.07 -12.28
N HIS A 63 -5.51 -3.57 -11.17
CA HIS A 63 -6.00 -4.78 -10.49
C HIS A 63 -7.26 -4.53 -9.66
N ILE A 64 -7.53 -3.26 -9.31
CA ILE A 64 -8.72 -2.85 -8.57
C ILE A 64 -9.39 -1.70 -9.31
N GLN A 65 -10.71 -1.79 -9.47
CA GLN A 65 -11.54 -0.75 -10.07
C GLN A 65 -12.24 0.10 -9.00
N PRO A 66 -12.63 1.36 -9.30
CA PRO A 66 -13.27 2.24 -8.32
C PRO A 66 -14.56 1.66 -7.69
N ASN A 67 -15.35 0.91 -8.46
CA ASN A 67 -16.58 0.26 -7.98
C ASN A 67 -16.33 -0.91 -7.01
N GLN A 68 -15.09 -1.38 -6.92
CA GLN A 68 -14.64 -2.45 -6.01
C GLN A 68 -14.14 -1.88 -4.68
N LEU A 69 -14.15 -0.56 -4.51
CA LEU A 69 -13.76 0.14 -3.30
C LEU A 69 -14.98 0.69 -2.59
N ASN A 70 -14.95 0.65 -1.27
CA ASN A 70 -15.93 1.36 -0.46
C ASN A 70 -15.52 2.84 -0.32
N SER A 71 -16.37 3.64 0.32
CA SER A 71 -16.12 5.08 0.51
C SER A 71 -14.84 5.38 1.30
N ILE A 72 -14.39 4.46 2.16
CA ILE A 72 -13.13 4.56 2.89
C ILE A 72 -11.97 4.27 1.93
N GLY A 73 -12.07 3.20 1.13
CA GLY A 73 -11.07 2.83 0.13
C GLY A 73 -10.76 3.96 -0.85
N LEU A 74 -11.79 4.65 -1.34
CA LEU A 74 -11.60 5.81 -2.23
C LEU A 74 -10.80 6.94 -1.55
N LYS A 75 -11.18 7.33 -0.33
CA LYS A 75 -10.43 8.35 0.44
C LYS A 75 -9.01 7.91 0.77
N THR A 76 -8.82 6.60 0.95
CA THR A 76 -7.52 6.00 1.21
C THR A 76 -6.59 6.09 -0.01
N LEU A 77 -7.11 6.05 -1.23
CA LEU A 77 -6.32 6.28 -2.44
C LEU A 77 -5.73 7.70 -2.45
N ASP A 78 -6.56 8.71 -2.21
CA ASP A 78 -6.12 10.13 -2.15
C ASP A 78 -5.05 10.31 -1.07
N TRP A 79 -5.26 9.71 0.10
CA TRP A 79 -4.29 9.77 1.19
C TRP A 79 -2.95 9.10 0.81
N ALA A 80 -3.00 7.93 0.18
CA ALA A 80 -1.82 7.17 -0.20
C ALA A 80 -0.98 7.91 -1.26
N GLU A 81 -1.64 8.55 -2.22
CA GLU A 81 -0.97 9.38 -3.23
C GLU A 81 -0.18 10.53 -2.57
N ILE A 82 -0.86 11.34 -1.74
CA ILE A 82 -0.23 12.46 -1.02
C ILE A 82 0.92 11.97 -0.14
N PHE A 83 0.73 10.86 0.56
CA PHE A 83 1.76 10.27 1.42
C PHE A 83 3.00 9.85 0.62
N LEU A 84 2.81 9.20 -0.53
CA LEU A 84 3.92 8.79 -1.40
C LEU A 84 4.64 9.98 -2.02
N GLU A 85 3.94 11.04 -2.40
CA GLU A 85 4.55 12.29 -2.89
C GLU A 85 5.43 12.96 -1.81
N GLN A 86 4.95 12.99 -0.56
CA GLN A 86 5.73 13.52 0.57
C GLN A 86 7.02 12.72 0.81
N ILE A 87 6.96 11.40 0.72
CA ILE A 87 8.16 10.55 0.89
C ILE A 87 9.11 10.71 -0.32
N ASN A 88 8.54 10.82 -1.53
CA ASN A 88 9.29 10.96 -2.77
C ASN A 88 10.00 12.32 -2.88
N THR A 89 9.57 13.35 -2.15
CA THR A 89 10.25 14.66 -2.16
C THR A 89 11.39 14.76 -1.14
N GLY A 90 11.55 13.78 -0.25
CA GLY A 90 12.55 13.80 0.84
C GLY A 90 13.78 12.87 0.64
N PRO A 91 14.60 12.69 1.70
CA PRO A 91 15.76 11.77 1.71
C PRO A 91 15.37 10.28 1.66
N ASN A 92 14.07 9.98 1.53
CA ASN A 92 13.47 8.65 1.62
C ASN A 92 13.00 8.11 0.25
N LYS A 93 13.44 8.71 -0.85
CA LYS A 93 13.11 8.32 -2.24
C LYS A 93 13.33 6.83 -2.55
N ASP A 94 14.32 6.21 -1.93
CA ASP A 94 14.65 4.79 -2.04
C ASP A 94 13.62 3.84 -1.40
N VAL A 95 12.83 4.35 -0.45
CA VAL A 95 11.65 3.65 0.10
C VAL A 95 10.58 3.54 -0.98
N VAL A 96 10.28 4.65 -1.67
CA VAL A 96 9.31 4.68 -2.78
C VAL A 96 9.82 3.86 -3.97
N ARG A 97 11.11 3.92 -4.29
CA ARG A 97 11.70 3.06 -5.34
C ARG A 97 11.52 1.57 -5.08
N ALA A 98 11.44 1.14 -3.81
CA ALA A 98 11.19 -0.26 -3.46
C ALA A 98 9.78 -0.73 -3.82
N LEU A 99 8.83 0.20 -3.99
CA LEU A 99 7.47 -0.07 -4.44
C LEU A 99 7.39 -0.27 -5.96
N VAL A 100 8.35 0.28 -6.72
CA VAL A 100 8.35 0.28 -8.20
C VAL A 100 9.38 -0.70 -8.79
N SER A 101 10.43 -1.06 -8.05
CA SER A 101 11.45 -2.01 -8.55
C SER A 101 10.93 -3.44 -8.57
N VAL A 102 10.64 -3.94 -9.78
CA VAL A 102 10.55 -5.36 -10.11
C VAL A 102 11.95 -5.93 -10.30
#